data_AF-A0AAW5K527-F1
#
_entry.id   AF-A0AAW5K527-F1
#
_cell.length_a   1.000
_cell.length_b   1.000
_cell.length_c   1.000
_cell.angle_alpha   90.00
_cell.angle_beta   90.00
_cell.angle_gamma   90.00
#
_symmetry.space_group_name_H-M   'P 1'
#
loop_
_entity.id
_entity.type
_entity.pdbx_description
1 polymer ?
#
loop_
_entity_poly.entity_id
_entity_poly.type
_entity_poly.pdbx_seq_one_letter_code
_entity_poly.pdbx_strand_id
1 'polypeptide(L)'
;YGGIFTPTEAAVVAVVYSVVIGKFVYKELDGKTLYECLRTTGLINGATEFMIGLSMAFASYLAMAQIPAHIASWMTSLAHSPFILLMVINVFLLIIGCFVDNIAAVIILTPILLPV
;
A
#
# COMPACT_ATOMS: atom_id res chain seq x y z
N TYR A 1 -0.82 -6.08 18.46
CA TYR A 1 -1.71 -4.95 18.12
C TYR A 1 -2.74 -4.77 19.22
N GLY A 2 -2.49 -3.89 20.20
CA GLY A 2 -3.40 -3.70 21.36
C GLY A 2 -4.69 -2.93 21.07
N GLY A 3 -4.98 -2.58 19.81
CA GLY A 3 -6.19 -1.84 19.40
C GLY A 3 -6.24 -0.37 19.85
N ILE A 4 -5.22 0.12 20.55
CA ILE A 4 -5.21 1.47 21.14
C ILE A 4 -4.99 2.57 20.09
N PHE A 5 -4.24 2.28 19.02
CA PHE A 5 -3.90 3.23 17.97
C PHE A 5 -4.15 2.65 16.59
N THR A 6 -4.64 3.51 15.69
CA THR A 6 -4.67 3.22 14.25
C THR A 6 -3.24 3.23 13.68
N PRO A 7 -3.00 2.58 12.52
CA PRO A 7 -1.67 2.54 11.92
C PRO A 7 -1.08 3.94 11.65
N THR A 8 -1.94 4.90 11.28
CA THR A 8 -1.57 6.29 11.04
C THR A 8 -1.19 7.02 12.32
N GLU A 9 -1.96 6.85 13.41
CA GLU A 9 -1.61 7.43 14.72
C GLU A 9 -0.34 6.82 15.29
N ALA A 10 -0.14 5.51 15.14
CA ALA A 10 1.08 4.83 15.59
C ALA A 10 2.33 5.38 14.90
N ALA A 11 2.24 5.68 13.59
CA ALA A 11 3.34 6.31 12.85
C ALA A 11 3.67 7.71 13.39
N VAL A 12 2.66 8.53 13.71
CA VAL A 12 2.89 9.86 14.31
C VAL A 12 3.58 9.74 15.65
N VAL A 13 3.13 8.84 16.52
CA VAL A 13 3.76 8.58 17.83
C VAL A 13 5.21 8.15 17.66
N ALA A 14 5.50 7.26 16.69
CA ALA A 14 6.86 6.82 16.40
C ALA A 14 7.76 7.97 15.92
N VAL A 15 7.26 8.88 15.09
CA VAL A 15 8.01 10.07 14.63
C VAL A 15 8.34 10.99 15.80
N VAL A 16 7.35 11.32 16.64
CA VAL A 16 7.55 12.16 17.83
C VAL A 16 8.56 11.53 18.77
N TYR A 17 8.44 10.23 19.02
CA TYR A 17 9.37 9.49 19.86
C TYR A 17 10.80 9.47 19.29
N SER A 18 10.93 9.30 17.97
CA SER A 18 12.22 9.32 17.27
C SER A 18 12.89 10.70 17.37
N VAL A 19 12.13 11.80 17.32
CA VAL A 19 12.64 13.15 17.53
C VAL A 19 13.12 13.35 18.96
N VAL A 20 12.35 12.88 19.96
CA VAL A 20 12.73 12.96 21.37
C VAL A 20 14.01 12.17 21.64
N ILE A 21 14.10 10.94 21.17
CA ILE A 21 15.28 10.10 21.35
C ILE A 21 16.50 10.63 20.59
N GLY A 22 16.31 11.02 19.32
CA GLY A 22 17.40 11.56 18.49
C GLY A 22 18.00 12.83 19.07
N LYS A 23 17.17 13.71 19.65
CA LYS A 23 17.61 14.97 20.24
C LYS A 23 18.17 14.83 21.65
N PHE A 24 17.52 14.06 22.53
CA PHE A 24 17.86 14.03 23.96
C PHE A 24 18.76 12.87 24.37
N VAL A 25 18.68 11.72 23.68
CA VAL A 25 19.46 10.52 24.03
C VAL A 25 20.71 10.42 23.16
N TYR A 26 20.55 10.33 21.84
CA TYR A 26 21.68 10.23 20.90
C TYR A 26 22.38 11.57 20.70
N LYS A 27 21.65 12.69 20.83
CA LYS A 27 22.16 14.07 20.62
C LYS A 27 22.76 14.29 19.22
N GLU A 28 22.36 13.49 18.26
CA GLU A 28 22.78 13.58 16.85
C GLU A 28 21.77 14.38 16.00
N LEU A 29 20.54 14.54 16.52
CA LEU A 29 19.45 15.21 15.81
C LEU A 29 19.39 16.70 16.17
N ASP A 30 20.06 17.52 15.34
CA ASP A 30 19.95 18.98 15.39
C ASP A 30 18.79 19.51 14.53
N GLY A 31 18.35 20.75 14.78
CA GLY A 31 17.24 21.35 14.04
C GLY A 31 17.48 21.42 12.52
N LYS A 32 18.74 21.58 12.09
CA LYS A 32 19.13 21.50 10.67
C LYS A 32 19.02 20.08 10.14
N THR A 33 19.53 19.08 10.86
CA THR A 33 19.46 17.67 10.47
C THR A 33 18.02 17.20 10.35
N LEU A 34 17.15 17.61 11.29
CA LEU A 34 15.72 17.32 11.23
C LEU A 34 15.07 17.90 9.96
N TYR A 35 15.38 19.15 9.61
CA TYR A 35 14.88 19.76 8.37
C TYR A 35 15.39 19.03 7.12
N GLU A 36 16.65 18.62 7.10
CA GLU A 36 17.24 17.87 6.00
C GLU A 36 16.63 16.47 5.83
N CYS A 37 16.35 15.78 6.95
CA CYS A 37 15.59 14.53 6.95
C CYS A 37 14.18 14.74 6.37
N LEU A 38 13.44 15.73 6.86
CA LEU A 38 12.08 16.03 6.36
C LEU A 38 12.09 16.37 4.87
N ARG A 39 13.05 17.18 4.41
CA ARG A 39 13.22 17.52 3.00
C ARG A 39 13.50 16.28 2.14
N THR A 40 14.39 15.42 2.59
CA THR A 40 14.76 14.20 1.85
C THR A 40 13.60 13.21 1.80
N THR A 41 12.91 13.00 2.93
CA THR A 41 11.69 12.18 2.99
C THR A 41 10.61 12.75 2.08
N GLY A 42 10.40 14.07 2.06
CA GLY A 42 9.44 14.72 1.17
C GLY A 42 9.77 14.55 -0.32
N LEU A 43 11.06 14.63 -0.69
CA LEU A 43 11.51 14.39 -2.07
C LEU A 43 11.26 12.95 -2.52
N ILE A 44 11.60 11.97 -1.67
CA ILE A 44 11.37 10.56 -1.96
C ILE A 44 9.86 10.29 -2.06
N ASN A 45 9.08 10.79 -1.10
CA ASN A 45 7.63 10.60 -1.10
C ASN A 45 6.98 11.25 -2.33
N GLY A 46 7.37 12.48 -2.69
CA GLY A 46 6.84 13.14 -3.88
C GLY A 46 7.12 12.39 -5.18
N ALA A 47 8.31 11.79 -5.32
CA ALA A 47 8.63 10.95 -6.47
C ALA A 47 7.76 9.68 -6.52
N THR A 48 7.54 9.03 -5.37
CA THR A 48 6.69 7.84 -5.26
C THR A 48 5.22 8.17 -5.51
N GLU A 49 4.70 9.26 -4.93
CA GLU A 49 3.32 9.73 -5.15
C GLU A 49 3.03 10.07 -6.61
N PHE A 50 4.01 10.65 -7.33
CA PHE A 50 3.86 10.89 -8.76
C PHE A 50 3.69 9.59 -9.56
N MET A 51 4.45 8.54 -9.22
CA MET A 51 4.30 7.21 -9.84
C MET A 51 2.94 6.60 -9.48
N ILE A 52 2.51 6.70 -8.22
CA ILE A 52 1.21 6.21 -7.75
C ILE A 52 0.06 6.89 -8.53
N GLY A 53 0.16 8.20 -8.81
CA GLY A 53 -0.85 8.92 -9.58
C GLY A 53 -1.06 8.33 -10.99
N LEU A 54 0.02 7.97 -11.68
CA LEU A 54 -0.06 7.28 -12.98
C LEU A 54 -0.65 5.86 -12.84
N SER A 55 -0.24 5.12 -11.82
CA SER A 55 -0.80 3.79 -11.53
C SER A 55 -2.30 3.84 -11.20
N MET A 56 -2.76 4.89 -10.50
CA MET A 56 -4.17 5.11 -10.21
C MET A 56 -4.99 5.41 -11.47
N ALA A 57 -4.44 6.18 -12.42
CA ALA A 57 -5.10 6.40 -13.71
C ALA A 57 -5.27 5.09 -14.49
N PHE A 58 -4.23 4.25 -14.51
CA PHE A 58 -4.30 2.91 -15.12
C PHE A 58 -5.28 1.99 -14.38
N ALA A 59 -5.27 2.00 -13.05
CA ALA A 59 -6.21 1.26 -12.21
C ALA A 59 -7.67 1.61 -12.52
N SER A 60 -7.95 2.91 -12.63
CA SER A 60 -9.29 3.41 -12.99
C SER A 60 -9.69 2.97 -14.39
N TYR A 61 -8.77 3.03 -15.36
CA TYR A 61 -9.02 2.55 -16.72
C TYR A 61 -9.37 1.04 -16.74
N LEU A 62 -8.61 0.20 -16.03
CA LEU A 62 -8.91 -1.23 -15.91
C LEU A 62 -10.29 -1.48 -15.30
N ALA A 63 -10.65 -0.70 -14.27
CA ALA A 63 -11.96 -0.78 -13.64
C ALA A 63 -13.09 -0.39 -14.61
N MET A 64 -12.91 0.68 -15.40
CA MET A 64 -13.86 1.09 -16.43
C MET A 64 -14.02 0.03 -17.52
N ALA A 65 -12.93 -0.64 -17.90
CA ALA A 65 -12.93 -1.74 -18.86
C ALA A 65 -13.50 -3.06 -18.30
N GLN A 66 -13.91 -3.10 -17.03
CA GLN A 66 -14.45 -4.29 -16.34
C GLN A 66 -13.49 -5.50 -16.35
N ILE A 67 -12.20 -5.28 -16.61
CA ILE A 67 -11.17 -6.32 -16.59
C ILE A 67 -11.12 -7.03 -15.21
N PRO A 68 -11.17 -6.30 -14.07
CA PRO A 68 -11.24 -6.91 -12.74
C PRO A 68 -12.39 -7.89 -12.57
N ALA A 69 -13.59 -7.55 -13.06
CA ALA A 69 -14.79 -8.37 -12.93
C ALA A 69 -14.73 -9.63 -13.82
N HIS A 70 -14.19 -9.50 -15.03
CA HIS A 70 -13.96 -10.65 -15.90
C HIS A 70 -12.97 -11.63 -15.28
N ILE A 71 -11.87 -11.15 -14.70
CA ILE A 71 -10.89 -12.00 -14.03
C ILE A 71 -11.51 -12.69 -12.80
N ALA A 72 -12.30 -11.97 -12.00
CA ALA A 72 -13.03 -12.54 -10.87
C ALA A 72 -13.92 -13.72 -11.30
N SER A 73 -14.72 -13.53 -12.36
CA SER A 73 -15.60 -14.57 -12.88
C SER A 73 -14.83 -15.80 -13.36
N TRP A 74 -13.69 -15.59 -14.03
CA TRP A 74 -12.79 -16.65 -14.48
C TRP A 74 -12.20 -17.42 -13.30
N MET A 75 -11.72 -16.72 -12.26
CA MET A 75 -11.20 -17.35 -11.05
C MET A 75 -12.26 -18.18 -10.32
N THR A 76 -13.50 -17.68 -10.20
CA THR A 76 -14.60 -18.44 -9.58
C THR A 76 -15.00 -19.66 -10.40
N SER A 77 -14.87 -19.63 -11.72
CA SER A 77 -15.14 -20.80 -12.58
C SER A 77 -14.10 -21.92 -12.43
N LEU A 78 -12.88 -21.58 -12.01
CA LEU A 78 -11.79 -22.53 -11.78
C LEU A 78 -11.79 -23.06 -10.33
N ALA A 79 -12.48 -22.38 -9.42
CA ALA A 79 -12.45 -22.63 -7.99
C ALA A 79 -13.46 -23.70 -7.56
N HIS A 80 -13.01 -24.95 -7.51
CA HIS A 80 -13.82 -26.08 -7.02
C HIS A 80 -13.80 -26.23 -5.48
N SER A 81 -12.91 -25.51 -4.79
CA SER A 81 -12.75 -25.56 -3.33
C SER A 81 -12.25 -24.21 -2.79
N PRO A 82 -12.66 -23.78 -1.58
CA PRO A 82 -12.20 -22.53 -0.95
C PRO A 82 -10.66 -22.43 -0.89
N PHE A 83 -9.98 -23.56 -0.69
CA PHE A 83 -8.52 -23.59 -0.63
C PHE A 83 -7.87 -23.29 -2.00
N ILE A 84 -8.44 -23.82 -3.08
CA ILE A 84 -7.96 -23.59 -4.45
C ILE A 84 -8.22 -22.13 -4.86
N LEU A 85 -9.39 -21.58 -4.48
CA LEU A 85 -9.71 -20.17 -4.72
C LEU A 85 -8.67 -19.24 -4.07
N LEU A 86 -8.35 -19.45 -2.79
CA LEU A 86 -7.34 -18.69 -2.07
C LEU A 86 -5.95 -18.81 -2.71
N MET A 87 -5.58 -19.99 -3.21
CA MET A 87 -4.30 -20.18 -3.91
C MET A 87 -4.26 -19.39 -5.23
N VAL A 88 -5.31 -19.45 -6.04
CA VAL A 88 -5.41 -18.71 -7.31
C VAL A 88 -5.40 -17.20 -7.06
N ILE A 89 -6.10 -16.72 -6.03
CA ILE A 89 -6.08 -15.32 -5.59
C ILE A 89 -4.66 -14.89 -5.21
N ASN A 90 -3.95 -15.67 -4.38
CA ASN A 90 -2.59 -15.30 -3.96
C ASN A 90 -1.61 -15.25 -5.14
N VAL A 91 -1.67 -16.23 -6.05
CA VAL A 91 -0.81 -16.24 -7.25
C VAL A 91 -1.12 -15.05 -8.15
N PHE A 92 -2.40 -14.74 -8.35
CA PHE A 92 -2.84 -13.60 -9.13
C PHE A 92 -2.39 -12.27 -8.50
N LEU A 93 -2.58 -12.11 -7.18
CA LEU A 93 -2.10 -10.96 -6.41
C LEU A 93 -0.58 -10.81 -6.48
N LEU A 94 0.17 -11.91 -6.46
CA LEU A 94 1.62 -11.89 -6.57
C LEU A 94 2.07 -11.42 -7.95
N ILE A 95 1.43 -11.89 -9.02
CA ILE A 95 1.75 -11.46 -10.38
C ILE A 95 1.41 -9.98 -10.56
N ILE A 96 0.20 -9.55 -10.17
CA ILE A 96 -0.21 -8.15 -10.31
C ILE A 96 0.62 -7.22 -9.44
N GLY A 97 0.92 -7.62 -8.20
CA GLY A 97 1.74 -6.82 -7.27
C GLY A 97 3.18 -6.59 -7.75
N CYS A 98 3.67 -7.39 -8.71
CA CYS A 98 4.95 -7.12 -9.36
C CYS A 98 4.88 -6.00 -10.41
N PHE A 99 3.72 -5.78 -11.03
CA PHE A 99 3.53 -4.77 -12.09
C PHE A 99 2.83 -3.50 -11.61
N VAL A 100 2.00 -3.62 -10.57
CA VAL A 100 1.14 -2.56 -10.06
C VAL A 100 1.52 -2.27 -8.61
N ASP A 101 1.61 -0.99 -8.27
CA ASP A 101 1.86 -0.54 -6.91
C ASP A 101 0.81 -1.10 -5.93
N ASN A 102 1.22 -1.39 -4.70
CA ASN A 102 0.37 -2.00 -3.68
C ASN A 102 -0.94 -1.22 -3.47
N ILE A 103 -0.88 0.12 -3.48
CA ILE A 103 -2.08 0.95 -3.25
C ILE A 103 -3.09 0.78 -4.39
N ALA A 104 -2.61 0.82 -5.64
CA ALA A 104 -3.45 0.64 -6.81
C ALA A 104 -4.01 -0.79 -6.88
N ALA A 105 -3.18 -1.80 -6.56
CA ALA A 105 -3.61 -3.19 -6.51
C ALA A 105 -4.76 -3.39 -5.49
N VAL A 106 -4.62 -2.87 -4.27
CA VAL A 106 -5.69 -2.96 -3.25
C VAL A 106 -6.98 -2.30 -3.75
N ILE A 107 -6.93 -1.11 -4.35
CA ILE A 107 -8.14 -0.42 -4.82
C ILE A 107 -8.89 -1.23 -5.89
N ILE A 108 -8.15 -1.82 -6.85
CA ILE A 108 -8.74 -2.62 -7.94
C ILE A 108 -9.28 -3.96 -7.41
N LEU A 109 -8.54 -4.60 -6.51
CA LEU A 109 -8.74 -5.99 -6.12
C LEU A 109 -9.66 -6.15 -4.91
N THR A 110 -9.78 -5.13 -4.06
CA THR A 110 -10.71 -5.12 -2.92
C THR A 110 -12.15 -5.44 -3.34
N PRO A 111 -12.78 -4.76 -4.32
CA PRO A 111 -14.16 -5.09 -4.73
C PRO A 111 -14.30 -6.48 -5.38
N ILE A 112 -13.22 -7.06 -5.90
CA ILE A 112 -13.22 -8.44 -6.43
C ILE A 112 -13.20 -9.47 -5.30
N LEU A 113 -12.43 -9.19 -4.24
CA LEU A 113 -12.16 -10.12 -3.15
C LEU A 113 -13.13 -10.00 -1.97
N LEU A 114 -13.86 -8.88 -1.85
CA LEU A 114 -14.85 -8.66 -0.79
C LEU A 114 -16.12 -9.55 -0.88
N PRO A 115 -16.66 -9.87 -2.08
CA PRO A 115 -17.92 -10.62 -2.19
C PRO A 115 -17.76 -12.15 -2.19
N VAL A 116 -16.54 -12.69 -2.11
CA VAL A 116 -16.25 -14.13 -2.01
C VAL A 116 -15.81 -14.52 -0.60
#